data_AF-A0A665V294-F1
#
_entry.id   AF-A0A665V294-F1
#
_cell.length_a   1.000
_cell.length_b   1.000
_cell.length_c   1.000
_cell.angle_alpha   90.00
_cell.angle_beta   90.00
_cell.angle_gamma   90.00
#
_symmetry.space_group_name_H-M   'P 1'
#
loop_
_entity.id
_entity.type
_entity.pdbx_description
1 polymer ?
#
loop_
_entity_poly.entity_id
_entity_poly.type
_entity_poly.pdbx_seq_one_letter_code
_entity_poly.pdbx_strand_id
1 'polypeptide(L)'
;FSVPFMVLPPLMEWVRVAVVHTEHRRSLSVDSDDVRQAARLLLPGVDCEPRQLRTDDCFCASRKLDAASTEAKFLQDLGFRMLSCGRTDMVKQAVNLLGPDGINSMSEQGMTPLMYACVRGDEAMVQMLLDAGADINSEVPNSVHKHPSVFPETRQATPLTFAVLHGHVPVVQLLLDAKANVEGSLQDGMENYTETPLQLAAAAGNFELVSLLLERGADPMMGTMYRNGISTAPQGDMNSYSLAAAHGHRNVFRKLLSHTETGKGDVLSLEEILAEGSELEGRSPSQIDLIRTGKAKLKALKEAMYHSAEHGHVDITIDIRSLGVPWTLHTWLESLRTCFHQHRRPLIQGLLKEFSCIEEEEYTEELITHGLPLMFQILRASKNEVISQQLSAIFTQCYGPYPIPKLAEIKRKQSSRLDPHFLNNKEMSDVTFLVEGKPFYAHKVLLFTASNRFKSLLANRPCGENTCIEISNVKYHIFQMVMQYLYYGGTEALHIRNTDVMELLSAAKFFQLEALQRHCEIICSKNINTETCVEIYNHTKFLDSPDLASYIEGYFLKNMVMLIESEPFKQLLYDVPPENPGCDILQDLEKTLATRIQSIHLSSSKGSIV
;
A
#
# COMPACT_ATOMS: atom_id res chain seq x y z
N PHE A 1 0.44 -70.83 -48.88
CA PHE A 1 0.22 -69.39 -48.70
C PHE A 1 0.02 -69.10 -47.23
N SER A 2 1.11 -68.85 -46.51
CA SER A 2 1.10 -68.41 -45.11
C SER A 2 0.90 -66.91 -45.09
N VAL A 3 -0.29 -66.46 -44.67
CA VAL A 3 -0.57 -65.05 -44.39
C VAL A 3 0.37 -64.61 -43.24
N PRO A 4 1.09 -63.48 -43.34
CA PRO A 4 1.96 -63.04 -42.26
C PRO A 4 1.12 -62.78 -41.01
N PHE A 5 1.56 -63.31 -39.86
CA PHE A 5 0.94 -63.02 -38.57
C PHE A 5 0.92 -61.51 -38.36
N MET A 6 -0.26 -60.91 -38.38
CA MET A 6 -0.44 -59.51 -38.02
C MET A 6 -0.12 -59.39 -36.54
N VAL A 7 1.02 -58.79 -36.20
CA VAL A 7 1.39 -58.54 -34.81
C VAL A 7 0.36 -57.57 -34.25
N LEU A 8 -0.54 -58.08 -33.41
CA LEU A 8 -1.57 -57.27 -32.78
C LEU A 8 -0.91 -56.25 -31.84
N PRO A 9 -1.35 -54.98 -31.85
CA PRO A 9 -0.87 -53.99 -30.90
C PRO A 9 -1.06 -54.47 -29.45
N PRO A 10 -0.11 -54.18 -28.55
CA PRO A 10 -0.20 -54.61 -27.17
C PRO A 10 -1.42 -54.00 -26.48
N LEU A 11 -1.99 -54.71 -25.49
CA LEU A 11 -3.20 -54.29 -24.77
C LEU A 11 -3.12 -52.85 -24.24
N MET A 12 -1.94 -52.39 -23.85
CA MET A 12 -1.74 -51.03 -23.36
C MET A 12 -2.06 -49.96 -24.41
N GLU A 13 -1.79 -50.22 -25.69
CA GLU A 13 -2.16 -49.30 -26.78
C GLU A 13 -3.67 -49.31 -27.03
N TRP A 14 -4.32 -50.46 -26.91
CA TRP A 14 -5.78 -50.55 -26.94
C TRP A 14 -6.45 -49.76 -25.83
N VAL A 15 -5.95 -49.90 -24.59
CA VAL A 15 -6.45 -49.14 -23.44
C VAL A 15 -6.21 -47.64 -23.66
N ARG A 16 -5.02 -47.24 -24.08
CA ARG A 16 -4.70 -45.82 -24.33
C ARG A 16 -5.62 -45.21 -25.38
N VAL A 17 -5.73 -45.82 -26.55
CA VAL A 17 -6.53 -45.27 -27.65
C VAL A 17 -8.03 -45.30 -27.33
N ALA A 18 -8.53 -46.36 -26.70
CA ALA A 18 -9.93 -46.42 -26.27
C ALA A 18 -10.24 -45.36 -25.21
N VAL A 19 -9.36 -45.16 -24.21
CA VAL A 19 -9.51 -44.11 -23.20
C VAL A 19 -9.48 -42.72 -23.83
N VAL A 20 -8.62 -42.47 -24.81
CA VAL A 20 -8.61 -41.19 -25.56
C VAL A 20 -9.94 -40.95 -26.27
N HIS A 21 -10.56 -41.98 -26.87
CA HIS A 21 -11.91 -41.85 -27.44
C HIS A 21 -12.99 -41.59 -26.39
N THR A 22 -12.88 -42.23 -25.22
CA THR A 22 -13.76 -42.00 -24.07
C THR A 22 -13.63 -40.59 -23.50
N GLU A 23 -12.41 -40.07 -23.39
CA GLU A 23 -12.12 -38.70 -22.96
C GLU A 23 -12.60 -37.68 -23.99
N HIS A 24 -12.44 -37.96 -25.28
CA HIS A 24 -12.88 -37.08 -26.37
C HIS A 24 -14.40 -36.85 -26.33
N ARG A 25 -15.20 -37.86 -25.97
CA ARG A 25 -16.64 -37.74 -25.73
C ARG A 25 -17.02 -37.36 -24.30
N ARG A 26 -16.04 -37.08 -23.44
CA ARG A 26 -16.19 -36.70 -22.02
C ARG A 26 -17.01 -37.69 -21.20
N SER A 27 -16.85 -38.99 -21.46
CA SER A 27 -17.51 -40.04 -20.68
C SER A 27 -16.60 -40.56 -19.56
N LEU A 28 -17.20 -41.01 -18.47
CA LEU A 28 -16.50 -41.57 -17.32
C LEU A 28 -16.15 -43.06 -17.50
N SER A 29 -16.68 -43.70 -18.54
CA SER A 29 -16.50 -45.13 -18.77
C SER A 29 -16.23 -45.45 -20.23
N VAL A 30 -15.25 -46.32 -20.48
CA VAL A 30 -14.95 -46.85 -21.81
C VAL A 30 -16.08 -47.80 -22.23
N ASP A 31 -16.65 -47.57 -23.41
CA ASP A 31 -17.69 -48.44 -23.97
C ASP A 31 -17.18 -49.31 -25.13
N SER A 32 -18.04 -50.21 -25.62
CA SER A 32 -17.68 -51.09 -26.73
C SER A 32 -17.39 -50.34 -28.04
N ASP A 33 -17.90 -49.12 -28.19
CA ASP A 33 -17.63 -48.31 -29.38
C ASP A 33 -16.26 -47.66 -29.32
N ASP A 34 -15.82 -47.21 -28.14
CA ASP A 34 -14.46 -46.68 -27.91
C ASP A 34 -13.40 -47.71 -28.33
N VAL A 35 -13.65 -48.98 -28.01
CA VAL A 35 -12.79 -50.11 -28.42
C VAL A 35 -12.86 -50.36 -29.93
N ARG A 36 -14.03 -50.23 -30.57
CA ARG A 36 -14.17 -50.34 -32.03
C ARG A 36 -13.45 -49.20 -32.76
N GLN A 37 -13.52 -47.97 -32.25
CA GLN A 37 -12.77 -46.85 -32.84
C GLN A 37 -11.27 -47.03 -32.65
N ALA A 38 -10.83 -47.54 -31.50
CA ALA A 38 -9.44 -47.95 -31.30
C ALA A 38 -9.02 -49.03 -32.30
N ALA A 39 -9.88 -50.00 -32.60
CA ALA A 39 -9.61 -51.03 -33.61
C ALA A 39 -9.37 -50.45 -35.01
N ARG A 40 -10.15 -49.43 -35.41
CA ARG A 40 -9.99 -48.75 -36.72
C ARG A 40 -8.62 -48.10 -36.88
N LEU A 41 -8.06 -47.58 -35.80
CA LEU A 41 -6.74 -46.93 -35.79
C LEU A 41 -5.61 -47.94 -35.65
N LEU A 42 -5.79 -48.94 -34.78
CA LEU A 42 -4.75 -49.88 -34.38
C LEU A 42 -4.61 -51.08 -35.32
N LEU A 43 -5.64 -51.41 -36.10
CA LEU A 43 -5.65 -52.55 -37.01
C LEU A 43 -5.89 -52.12 -38.47
N PRO A 44 -4.83 -51.91 -39.27
CA PRO A 44 -4.97 -51.59 -40.69
C PRO A 44 -5.68 -52.74 -41.42
N GLY A 45 -6.86 -52.47 -41.97
CA GLY A 45 -7.66 -53.44 -42.74
C GLY A 45 -8.85 -54.06 -42.00
N VAL A 46 -9.09 -53.70 -40.73
CA VAL A 46 -10.34 -54.04 -40.04
C VAL A 46 -11.39 -52.98 -40.33
N ASP A 47 -12.42 -53.37 -41.07
CA ASP A 47 -13.53 -52.50 -41.45
C ASP A 47 -14.54 -52.41 -40.29
N CYS A 48 -14.17 -51.66 -39.26
CA CYS A 48 -15.11 -51.23 -38.23
C CYS A 48 -15.79 -49.94 -38.71
N GLU A 49 -17.11 -49.85 -38.55
CA GLU A 49 -17.87 -48.66 -38.91
C GLU A 49 -17.42 -47.44 -38.07
N PRO A 50 -17.35 -46.24 -38.68
CA PRO A 50 -17.23 -45.01 -37.90
C PRO A 50 -18.34 -44.91 -36.86
N ARG A 51 -17.98 -44.35 -35.70
CA ARG A 51 -18.96 -44.05 -34.67
C ARG A 51 -20.06 -43.21 -35.30
N GLN A 52 -21.29 -43.72 -35.20
CA GLN A 52 -22.46 -42.96 -35.59
C GLN A 52 -22.68 -41.87 -34.55
N LEU A 53 -22.67 -40.61 -34.99
CA LEU A 53 -22.95 -39.48 -34.12
C LEU A 53 -24.41 -39.55 -33.67
N ARG A 54 -24.65 -39.56 -32.36
CA ARG A 54 -26.00 -39.55 -31.79
C ARG A 54 -26.36 -38.15 -31.30
N THR A 55 -27.65 -37.87 -31.19
CA THR A 55 -28.17 -36.62 -30.60
C THR A 55 -27.64 -36.37 -29.18
N ASP A 56 -27.34 -37.45 -28.44
CA ASP A 56 -26.76 -37.39 -27.09
C ASP A 56 -25.27 -37.00 -27.08
N ASP A 57 -24.57 -37.09 -28.21
CA ASP A 57 -23.17 -36.65 -28.36
C ASP A 57 -23.05 -35.14 -28.62
N CYS A 58 -24.19 -34.44 -28.74
CA CYS A 58 -24.29 -33.02 -29.02
C CYS A 58 -24.38 -32.22 -27.72
N PHE A 59 -23.59 -31.15 -27.59
CA PHE A 59 -23.57 -30.28 -26.39
C PHE A 59 -24.84 -29.42 -26.23
N CYS A 60 -26.02 -29.92 -26.63
CA CYS A 60 -27.27 -29.20 -26.55
C CYS A 60 -27.84 -29.22 -25.12
N ALA A 61 -27.75 -28.09 -24.43
CA ALA A 61 -28.30 -27.90 -23.08
C ALA A 61 -29.83 -27.67 -23.02
N SER A 62 -30.62 -27.95 -24.05
CA SER A 62 -32.07 -27.68 -24.00
C SER A 62 -32.94 -28.84 -24.48
N ARG A 63 -33.65 -29.46 -23.53
CA ARG A 63 -34.71 -30.46 -23.77
C ARG A 63 -36.00 -29.85 -24.34
N LYS A 64 -35.94 -28.68 -24.98
CA LYS A 64 -37.11 -27.90 -25.45
C LYS A 64 -37.03 -27.44 -26.92
N LEU A 65 -36.02 -27.87 -27.67
CA LEU A 65 -35.92 -27.55 -29.10
C LEU A 65 -36.79 -28.51 -29.93
N ASP A 66 -37.34 -28.01 -31.03
CA ASP A 66 -37.98 -28.86 -32.03
C ASP A 66 -36.94 -29.63 -32.85
N ALA A 67 -37.38 -30.64 -33.60
CA ALA A 67 -36.48 -31.54 -34.32
C ALA A 67 -35.58 -30.79 -35.32
N ALA A 68 -36.13 -29.80 -36.03
CA ALA A 68 -35.40 -29.00 -37.00
C ALA A 68 -34.31 -28.13 -36.35
N SER A 69 -34.61 -27.46 -35.23
CA SER A 69 -33.59 -26.67 -34.50
C SER A 69 -32.53 -27.56 -33.86
N THR A 70 -32.89 -28.77 -33.44
CA THR A 70 -31.94 -29.74 -32.87
C THR A 70 -30.97 -30.23 -33.93
N GLU A 71 -31.47 -30.57 -35.13
CA GLU A 71 -30.64 -30.94 -36.27
C GLU A 71 -29.71 -29.81 -36.70
N ALA A 72 -30.23 -28.57 -36.80
CA ALA A 72 -29.42 -27.41 -37.16
C ALA A 72 -28.28 -27.15 -36.16
N LYS A 73 -28.56 -27.22 -34.84
CA LYS A 73 -27.53 -27.10 -33.81
C LYS A 73 -26.51 -28.24 -33.84
N PHE A 74 -26.97 -29.45 -34.14
CA PHE A 74 -26.08 -30.59 -34.27
C PHE A 74 -25.12 -30.45 -35.45
N LEU A 75 -25.61 -30.02 -36.61
CA LEU A 75 -24.77 -29.74 -37.78
C LEU A 75 -23.79 -28.60 -37.49
N GLN A 76 -24.24 -27.56 -36.79
CA GLN A 76 -23.36 -26.46 -36.38
C GLN A 76 -22.24 -26.93 -35.44
N ASP A 77 -22.55 -27.69 -34.39
CA ASP A 77 -21.56 -28.27 -33.47
C ASP A 77 -20.57 -29.19 -34.22
N LEU A 78 -21.06 -29.99 -35.17
CA LEU A 78 -20.21 -30.79 -36.04
C LEU A 78 -19.27 -29.91 -36.89
N GLY A 79 -19.78 -28.82 -37.47
CA GLY A 79 -18.98 -27.82 -38.19
C GLY A 79 -17.87 -27.24 -37.33
N PHE A 80 -18.17 -26.84 -36.09
CA PHE A 80 -17.17 -26.35 -35.13
C PHE A 80 -16.12 -27.42 -34.78
N ARG A 81 -16.51 -28.68 -34.60
CA ARG A 81 -15.57 -29.79 -34.36
C ARG A 81 -14.66 -30.04 -35.56
N MET A 82 -15.19 -29.95 -36.78
CA MET A 82 -14.40 -30.07 -38.01
C MET A 82 -13.34 -28.98 -38.09
N LEU A 83 -13.65 -27.74 -37.70
CA LEU A 83 -12.66 -26.66 -37.65
C LEU A 83 -11.67 -26.82 -36.47
N SER A 84 -12.12 -27.41 -35.36
CA SER A 84 -11.29 -27.61 -34.17
C SER A 84 -10.33 -28.80 -34.27
N CYS A 85 -10.40 -29.61 -35.33
CA CYS A 85 -9.56 -30.80 -35.48
C CYS A 85 -8.18 -30.52 -36.11
N GLY A 86 -7.87 -29.25 -36.44
CA GLY A 86 -6.58 -28.84 -37.01
C GLY A 86 -6.40 -29.19 -38.50
N ARG A 87 -7.45 -29.68 -39.16
CA ARG A 87 -7.44 -30.05 -40.57
C ARG A 87 -8.04 -28.94 -41.44
N THR A 88 -7.18 -28.22 -42.15
CA THR A 88 -7.56 -27.07 -42.98
C THR A 88 -8.35 -27.43 -44.24
N ASP A 89 -8.24 -28.66 -44.74
CA ASP A 89 -9.00 -29.20 -45.87
C ASP A 89 -10.51 -29.30 -45.56
N MET A 90 -10.87 -29.41 -44.29
CA MET A 90 -12.25 -29.54 -43.84
C MET A 90 -13.01 -28.20 -43.81
N VAL A 91 -12.32 -27.06 -43.95
CA VAL A 91 -12.94 -25.72 -43.80
C VAL A 91 -14.13 -25.55 -44.74
N LYS A 92 -13.98 -25.92 -46.02
CA LYS A 92 -15.07 -25.81 -47.02
C LYS A 92 -16.29 -26.65 -46.66
N GLN A 93 -16.08 -27.84 -46.10
CA GLN A 93 -17.17 -28.71 -45.69
C GLN A 93 -17.83 -28.19 -44.40
N ALA A 94 -17.03 -27.68 -43.45
CA ALA A 94 -17.53 -27.12 -42.21
C ALA A 94 -18.41 -25.87 -42.45
N VAL A 95 -18.03 -24.99 -43.39
CA VAL A 95 -18.84 -23.79 -43.75
C VAL A 95 -20.28 -24.16 -44.11
N ASN A 96 -20.49 -25.27 -44.83
CA ASN A 96 -21.84 -25.72 -45.22
C ASN A 96 -22.67 -26.23 -44.02
N LEU A 97 -22.03 -26.57 -42.91
CA LEU A 97 -22.68 -27.13 -41.70
C LEU A 97 -22.93 -26.08 -40.62
N LEU A 98 -22.20 -24.95 -40.65
CA LEU A 98 -22.25 -23.91 -39.62
C LEU A 98 -23.53 -23.05 -39.65
N GLY A 99 -24.37 -23.20 -40.68
CA GLY A 99 -25.64 -22.48 -40.82
C GLY A 99 -25.56 -21.22 -41.68
N PRO A 100 -26.53 -20.29 -41.56
CA PRO A 100 -26.67 -19.15 -42.47
C PRO A 100 -25.51 -18.14 -42.37
N ASP A 101 -24.91 -17.99 -41.19
CA ASP A 101 -23.77 -17.09 -40.96
C ASP A 101 -22.42 -17.74 -41.35
N GLY A 102 -22.45 -19.01 -41.80
CA GLY A 102 -21.30 -19.73 -42.34
C GLY A 102 -20.09 -19.70 -41.42
N ILE A 103 -18.97 -19.19 -41.92
CA ILE A 103 -17.71 -19.16 -41.16
C ILE A 103 -17.71 -18.18 -39.97
N ASN A 104 -18.70 -17.27 -39.92
CA ASN A 104 -18.87 -16.28 -38.85
C ASN A 104 -19.95 -16.70 -37.83
N SER A 105 -20.50 -17.91 -37.97
CA SER A 105 -21.40 -18.46 -36.96
C SER A 105 -20.74 -18.47 -35.58
N MET A 106 -21.52 -18.14 -34.55
CA MET A 106 -21.06 -18.15 -33.17
C MET A 106 -21.46 -19.44 -32.46
N SER A 107 -20.58 -19.94 -31.59
CA SER A 107 -20.90 -21.04 -30.68
C SER A 107 -21.85 -20.59 -29.57
N GLU A 108 -22.30 -21.52 -28.72
CA GLU A 108 -23.07 -21.19 -27.51
C GLU A 108 -22.30 -20.26 -26.54
N GLN A 109 -20.97 -20.20 -26.67
CA GLN A 109 -20.09 -19.28 -25.93
C GLN A 109 -19.91 -17.93 -26.63
N GLY A 110 -20.61 -17.68 -27.73
CA GLY A 110 -20.50 -16.44 -28.50
C GLY A 110 -19.19 -16.34 -29.29
N MET A 111 -18.43 -17.43 -29.42
CA MET A 111 -17.13 -17.44 -30.08
C MET A 111 -17.24 -17.90 -31.54
N THR A 112 -16.54 -17.23 -32.44
CA THR A 112 -16.43 -17.64 -33.84
C THR A 112 -15.35 -18.72 -34.02
N PRO A 113 -15.36 -19.47 -35.14
CA PRO A 113 -14.28 -20.40 -35.44
C PRO A 113 -12.89 -19.75 -35.49
N LEU A 114 -12.81 -18.49 -35.95
CA LEU A 114 -11.57 -17.72 -35.95
C LEU A 114 -11.05 -17.50 -34.52
N MET A 115 -11.92 -17.16 -33.57
CA MET A 115 -11.53 -17.02 -32.16
C MET A 115 -11.00 -18.34 -31.58
N TYR A 116 -11.63 -19.48 -31.88
CA TYR A 116 -11.13 -20.79 -31.45
C TYR A 116 -9.75 -21.12 -32.04
N ALA A 117 -9.52 -20.80 -33.32
CA ALA A 117 -8.21 -20.97 -33.95
C ALA A 117 -7.16 -20.07 -33.28
N CYS A 118 -7.53 -18.83 -32.94
CA CYS A 118 -6.66 -17.88 -32.23
C CYS A 118 -6.30 -18.36 -30.82
N VAL A 119 -7.25 -18.89 -30.05
CA VAL A 119 -6.99 -19.48 -28.72
C VAL A 119 -5.99 -20.64 -28.81
N ARG A 120 -6.07 -21.44 -29.87
CA ARG A 120 -5.22 -22.63 -30.08
C ARG A 120 -3.84 -22.29 -30.64
N GLY A 121 -3.65 -21.10 -31.19
CA GLY A 121 -2.40 -20.75 -31.89
C GLY A 121 -2.24 -21.46 -33.23
N ASP A 122 -3.34 -21.90 -33.87
CA ASP A 122 -3.29 -22.64 -35.13
C ASP A 122 -3.17 -21.68 -36.31
N GLU A 123 -1.94 -21.27 -36.63
CA GLU A 123 -1.63 -20.31 -37.70
C GLU A 123 -2.23 -20.71 -39.06
N ALA A 124 -2.13 -21.99 -39.41
CA ALA A 124 -2.62 -22.50 -40.69
C ALA A 124 -4.15 -22.43 -40.76
N MET A 125 -4.84 -22.76 -39.66
CA MET A 125 -6.29 -22.62 -39.57
C MET A 125 -6.70 -21.15 -39.59
N VAL A 126 -6.01 -20.26 -38.86
CA VAL A 126 -6.29 -18.82 -38.87
C VAL A 126 -6.20 -18.27 -40.30
N GLN A 127 -5.13 -18.56 -41.04
CA GLN A 127 -4.98 -18.12 -42.43
C GLN A 127 -6.14 -18.63 -43.30
N MET A 128 -6.47 -19.91 -43.20
CA MET A 128 -7.54 -20.53 -44.00
C MET A 128 -8.93 -19.98 -43.68
N LEU A 129 -9.20 -19.64 -42.42
CA LEU A 129 -10.45 -19.02 -42.01
C LEU A 129 -10.57 -17.59 -42.55
N LEU A 130 -9.49 -16.81 -42.51
CA LEU A 130 -9.44 -15.47 -43.11
C LEU A 130 -9.61 -15.53 -44.64
N ASP A 131 -8.95 -16.47 -45.32
CA ASP A 131 -9.10 -16.71 -46.76
C ASP A 131 -10.55 -17.13 -47.12
N ALA A 132 -11.25 -17.79 -46.19
CA ALA A 132 -12.65 -18.16 -46.32
C ALA A 132 -13.64 -17.02 -45.98
N GLY A 133 -13.16 -15.83 -45.65
CA GLY A 133 -13.97 -14.64 -45.35
C GLY A 133 -14.44 -14.53 -43.91
N ALA A 134 -13.70 -15.12 -42.95
CA ALA A 134 -13.95 -14.88 -41.53
C ALA A 134 -13.76 -13.40 -41.18
N ASP A 135 -14.70 -12.85 -40.42
CA ASP A 135 -14.63 -11.48 -39.94
C ASP A 135 -13.61 -11.36 -38.80
N ILE A 136 -12.56 -10.60 -39.08
CA ILE A 136 -11.39 -10.43 -38.22
C ILE A 136 -11.67 -9.61 -36.96
N ASN A 137 -12.72 -8.77 -36.98
CA ASN A 137 -13.09 -7.89 -35.88
C ASN A 137 -14.41 -8.31 -35.22
N SER A 138 -14.89 -9.53 -35.48
CA SER A 138 -16.05 -10.07 -34.77
C SER A 138 -15.80 -10.05 -33.26
N GLU A 139 -16.80 -9.61 -32.50
CA GLU A 139 -16.73 -9.49 -31.04
C GLU A 139 -17.65 -10.51 -30.37
N VAL A 140 -17.21 -11.07 -29.25
CA VAL A 140 -18.08 -11.91 -28.42
C VAL A 140 -19.24 -11.05 -27.89
N PRO A 141 -20.50 -11.47 -28.02
CA PRO A 141 -21.65 -10.65 -27.62
C PRO A 141 -21.64 -10.23 -26.14
N ASN A 142 -21.94 -8.95 -25.87
CA ASN A 142 -22.08 -8.43 -24.49
C ASN A 142 -23.47 -8.71 -23.87
N SER A 143 -24.47 -9.12 -24.67
CA SER A 143 -25.86 -9.23 -24.21
C SER A 143 -26.14 -10.53 -23.43
N VAL A 144 -26.37 -10.38 -22.12
CA VAL A 144 -26.73 -11.47 -21.20
C VAL A 144 -28.08 -12.12 -21.55
N HIS A 145 -29.01 -11.37 -22.14
CA HIS A 145 -30.36 -11.87 -22.45
C HIS A 145 -30.41 -12.74 -23.71
N LYS A 146 -29.54 -12.48 -24.69
CA LYS A 146 -29.48 -13.26 -25.94
C LYS A 146 -28.51 -14.44 -25.84
N HIS A 147 -27.45 -14.31 -25.05
CA HIS A 147 -26.43 -15.36 -24.86
C HIS A 147 -26.09 -15.53 -23.38
N PRO A 148 -26.95 -16.20 -22.58
CA PRO A 148 -26.75 -16.36 -21.14
C PRO A 148 -25.54 -17.23 -20.78
N SER A 149 -25.05 -18.04 -21.72
CA SER A 149 -23.94 -18.97 -21.53
C SER A 149 -22.56 -18.32 -21.71
N VAL A 150 -22.48 -17.08 -22.21
CA VAL A 150 -21.22 -16.36 -22.45
C VAL A 150 -20.58 -15.95 -21.11
N PHE A 151 -19.33 -16.38 -20.92
CA PHE A 151 -18.53 -16.00 -19.77
C PHE A 151 -18.36 -14.47 -19.70
N PRO A 152 -18.54 -13.84 -18.52
CA PRO A 152 -18.37 -12.39 -18.38
C PRO A 152 -17.02 -11.86 -18.88
N GLU A 153 -15.95 -12.62 -18.67
CA GLU A 153 -14.56 -12.26 -18.98
C GLU A 153 -14.26 -12.28 -20.49
N THR A 154 -15.02 -13.05 -21.28
CA THR A 154 -14.81 -13.16 -22.73
C THR A 154 -15.69 -12.21 -23.52
N ARG A 155 -16.58 -11.45 -22.87
CA ARG A 155 -17.47 -10.51 -23.56
C ARG A 155 -16.66 -9.43 -24.26
N GLN A 156 -17.10 -9.07 -25.47
CA GLN A 156 -16.45 -8.11 -26.35
C GLN A 156 -15.00 -8.48 -26.74
N ALA A 157 -14.51 -9.68 -26.39
CA ALA A 157 -13.22 -10.15 -26.88
C ALA A 157 -13.27 -10.33 -28.41
N THR A 158 -12.19 -9.92 -29.09
CA THR A 158 -11.97 -10.13 -30.52
C THR A 158 -11.00 -11.30 -30.77
N PRO A 159 -10.87 -11.80 -32.01
CA PRO A 159 -9.82 -12.75 -32.36
C PRO A 159 -8.42 -12.30 -31.89
N LEU A 160 -8.11 -11.01 -32.04
CA LEU A 160 -6.83 -10.42 -31.63
C LEU A 160 -6.62 -10.49 -30.10
N THR A 161 -7.64 -10.15 -29.29
CA THR A 161 -7.51 -10.21 -27.83
C THR A 161 -7.27 -11.64 -27.36
N PHE A 162 -7.91 -12.65 -27.96
CA PHE A 162 -7.65 -14.05 -27.64
C PHE A 162 -6.24 -14.49 -28.03
N ALA A 163 -5.76 -14.13 -29.22
CA ALA A 163 -4.40 -14.47 -29.65
C ALA A 163 -3.35 -13.87 -28.71
N VAL A 164 -3.56 -12.62 -28.26
CA VAL A 164 -2.68 -11.95 -27.30
C VAL A 164 -2.76 -12.55 -25.90
N LEU A 165 -3.96 -12.81 -25.38
CA LEU A 165 -4.18 -13.43 -24.07
C LEU A 165 -3.44 -14.77 -23.95
N HIS A 166 -3.42 -15.55 -25.03
CA HIS A 166 -2.73 -16.84 -25.07
C HIS A 166 -1.26 -16.77 -25.51
N GLY A 167 -0.74 -15.57 -25.82
CA GLY A 167 0.68 -15.38 -26.13
C GLY A 167 1.12 -15.82 -27.52
N HIS A 168 0.20 -16.02 -28.48
CA HIS A 168 0.49 -16.57 -29.80
C HIS A 168 1.01 -15.50 -30.77
N VAL A 169 2.29 -15.11 -30.61
CA VAL A 169 2.94 -14.05 -31.42
C VAL A 169 2.74 -14.19 -32.93
N PRO A 170 2.92 -15.38 -33.56
CA PRO A 170 2.74 -15.52 -35.00
C PRO A 170 1.29 -15.29 -35.45
N VAL A 171 0.31 -15.72 -34.66
CA VAL A 171 -1.11 -15.49 -34.94
C VAL A 171 -1.45 -14.01 -34.79
N VAL A 172 -0.91 -13.34 -33.76
CA VAL A 172 -1.08 -11.89 -33.58
C VAL A 172 -0.52 -11.12 -34.77
N GLN A 173 0.69 -11.46 -35.22
CA GLN A 173 1.30 -10.89 -36.41
C GLN A 173 0.40 -11.06 -37.65
N LEU A 174 -0.11 -12.27 -37.88
CA LEU A 174 -0.99 -12.59 -39.00
C LEU A 174 -2.29 -11.76 -38.97
N LEU A 175 -2.95 -11.68 -37.81
CA LEU A 175 -4.17 -10.89 -37.64
C LEU A 175 -3.92 -9.40 -37.89
N LEU A 176 -2.81 -8.86 -37.37
CA LEU A 176 -2.45 -7.45 -37.56
C LEU A 176 -2.07 -7.15 -39.03
N ASP A 177 -1.41 -8.09 -39.72
CA ASP A 177 -1.12 -7.98 -41.16
C ASP A 177 -2.41 -8.01 -42.01
N ALA A 178 -3.43 -8.75 -41.54
CA ALA A 178 -4.77 -8.79 -42.11
C ALA A 178 -5.68 -7.60 -41.68
N LYS A 179 -5.12 -6.57 -41.03
CA LYS A 179 -5.80 -5.35 -40.57
C LYS A 179 -6.85 -5.55 -39.47
N ALA A 180 -6.59 -6.45 -38.52
CA ALA A 180 -7.32 -6.48 -37.25
C ALA A 180 -7.22 -5.12 -36.54
N ASN A 181 -8.28 -4.71 -35.85
CA ASN A 181 -8.25 -3.52 -35.02
C ASN A 181 -7.26 -3.71 -33.86
N VAL A 182 -6.22 -2.88 -33.81
CA VAL A 182 -5.13 -2.97 -32.83
C VAL A 182 -5.64 -2.75 -31.40
N GLU A 183 -6.68 -1.92 -31.25
CA GLU A 183 -7.33 -1.64 -29.97
C GLU A 183 -8.38 -2.70 -29.58
N GLY A 184 -8.55 -3.76 -30.39
CA GLY A 184 -9.54 -4.81 -30.14
C GLY A 184 -10.97 -4.33 -30.42
N SER A 185 -11.85 -4.44 -29.41
CA SER A 185 -13.27 -4.08 -29.50
C SER A 185 -13.58 -2.63 -29.15
N LEU A 186 -12.56 -1.83 -28.82
CA LEU A 186 -12.79 -0.44 -28.48
C LEU A 186 -13.25 0.33 -29.72
N GLN A 187 -14.36 1.04 -29.56
CA GLN A 187 -14.92 1.95 -30.56
C GLN A 187 -15.02 3.34 -29.95
N ASP A 188 -14.77 4.37 -30.76
CA ASP A 188 -14.77 5.77 -30.32
C ASP A 188 -16.09 6.15 -29.62
N GLY A 189 -15.98 6.68 -28.40
CA GLY A 189 -17.12 7.18 -27.61
C GLY A 189 -17.94 6.12 -26.86
N MET A 190 -17.47 4.87 -26.80
CA MET A 190 -18.14 3.80 -26.03
C MET A 190 -17.49 3.58 -24.65
N GLU A 191 -18.33 3.09 -23.75
CA GLU A 191 -17.94 2.73 -22.41
C GLU A 191 -17.05 1.45 -22.41
N ASN A 192 -15.74 1.61 -22.14
CA ASN A 192 -14.71 0.58 -22.26
C ASN A 192 -14.59 -0.33 -21.02
N TYR A 193 -15.26 -1.49 -21.06
CA TYR A 193 -15.21 -2.49 -19.98
C TYR A 193 -14.19 -3.62 -20.22
N THR A 194 -13.50 -3.63 -21.36
CA THR A 194 -12.62 -4.73 -21.78
C THR A 194 -11.19 -4.29 -22.02
N GLU A 195 -10.24 -5.03 -21.45
CA GLU A 195 -8.80 -4.85 -21.65
C GLU A 195 -8.43 -4.90 -23.14
N THR A 196 -7.70 -3.89 -23.59
CA THR A 196 -7.09 -3.85 -24.93
C THR A 196 -6.05 -4.97 -25.08
N PRO A 197 -5.75 -5.37 -26.32
CA PRO A 197 -4.62 -6.26 -26.59
C PRO A 197 -3.31 -5.77 -25.93
N LEU A 198 -3.03 -4.47 -25.96
CA LEU A 198 -1.80 -3.93 -25.36
C LEU A 198 -1.78 -4.04 -23.84
N GLN A 199 -2.91 -3.78 -23.16
CA GLN A 199 -3.05 -3.96 -21.72
C GLN A 199 -2.83 -5.42 -21.31
N LEU A 200 -3.42 -6.37 -22.03
CA LEU A 200 -3.22 -7.82 -21.80
C LEU A 200 -1.75 -8.22 -21.97
N ALA A 201 -1.10 -7.77 -23.04
CA ALA A 201 0.31 -8.04 -23.29
C ALA A 201 1.21 -7.42 -22.21
N ALA A 202 0.86 -6.22 -21.73
CA ALA A 202 1.57 -5.51 -20.68
C ALA A 202 1.43 -6.22 -19.31
N ALA A 203 0.23 -6.67 -18.96
CA ALA A 203 -0.03 -7.44 -17.74
C ALA A 203 0.67 -8.81 -17.75
N ALA A 204 0.69 -9.48 -18.90
CA ALA A 204 1.39 -10.75 -19.09
C ALA A 204 2.92 -10.60 -19.11
N GLY A 205 3.45 -9.39 -19.30
CA GLY A 205 4.88 -9.14 -19.41
C GLY A 205 5.49 -9.60 -20.74
N ASN A 206 4.68 -9.81 -21.77
CA ASN A 206 5.15 -10.31 -23.06
C ASN A 206 5.76 -9.18 -23.89
N PHE A 207 7.08 -9.01 -23.77
CA PHE A 207 7.84 -7.95 -24.44
C PHE A 207 7.71 -7.96 -25.97
N GLU A 208 7.63 -9.15 -26.58
CA GLU A 208 7.51 -9.30 -28.03
C GLU A 208 6.14 -8.81 -28.51
N LEU A 209 5.05 -9.23 -27.83
CA LEU A 209 3.71 -8.76 -28.15
C LEU A 209 3.54 -7.26 -27.93
N VAL A 210 4.08 -6.73 -26.83
CA VAL A 210 4.06 -5.28 -26.57
C VAL A 210 4.79 -4.53 -27.68
N SER A 211 5.97 -5.00 -28.10
CA SER A 211 6.70 -4.37 -29.20
C SER A 211 5.92 -4.40 -30.50
N LEU A 212 5.35 -5.55 -30.85
CA LEU A 212 4.55 -5.73 -32.06
C LEU A 212 3.31 -4.83 -32.07
N LEU A 213 2.54 -4.79 -30.98
CA LEU A 213 1.33 -3.97 -30.89
C LEU A 213 1.64 -2.48 -30.97
N LEU A 214 2.70 -2.02 -30.31
CA LEU A 214 3.13 -0.63 -30.39
C LEU A 214 3.62 -0.25 -31.80
N GLU A 215 4.31 -1.15 -32.51
CA GLU A 215 4.73 -0.94 -33.91
C GLU A 215 3.53 -0.81 -34.86
N ARG A 216 2.38 -1.41 -34.51
CA ARG A 216 1.12 -1.26 -35.26
C ARG A 216 0.26 -0.08 -34.80
N GLY A 217 0.76 0.73 -33.87
CA GLY A 217 0.12 1.97 -33.44
C GLY A 217 -0.92 1.79 -32.33
N ALA A 218 -0.75 0.78 -31.47
CA ALA A 218 -1.50 0.66 -30.23
C ALA A 218 -1.20 1.83 -29.28
N ASP A 219 -2.22 2.42 -28.66
CA ASP A 219 -2.03 3.51 -27.71
C ASP A 219 -1.85 2.99 -26.26
N PRO A 220 -0.68 3.19 -25.64
CA PRO A 220 -0.43 2.76 -24.26
C PRO A 220 -1.20 3.57 -23.20
N MET A 221 -1.76 4.73 -23.55
CA MET A 221 -2.52 5.59 -22.63
C MET A 221 -3.99 5.20 -22.53
N MET A 222 -4.49 4.35 -23.44
CA MET A 222 -5.86 3.84 -23.38
C MET A 222 -6.05 3.02 -22.09
N GLY A 223 -7.02 3.46 -21.30
CA GLY A 223 -7.41 2.84 -20.03
C GLY A 223 -8.78 2.19 -20.15
N THR A 224 -9.00 1.18 -19.32
CA THR A 224 -10.31 0.50 -19.21
C THR A 224 -10.93 0.77 -17.87
N MET A 225 -12.22 1.03 -17.88
CA MET A 225 -12.98 1.23 -16.67
C MET A 225 -13.54 -0.08 -16.14
N TYR A 226 -13.42 -0.29 -14.83
CA TYR A 226 -13.96 -1.47 -14.18
C TYR A 226 -15.48 -1.37 -14.06
N ARG A 227 -16.18 -2.44 -14.48
CA ARG A 227 -17.66 -2.58 -14.53
C ARG A 227 -18.41 -2.35 -13.20
N ASN A 228 -17.70 -2.16 -12.08
CA ASN A 228 -18.30 -2.19 -10.75
C ASN A 228 -18.28 -0.87 -9.97
N GLY A 229 -17.86 0.27 -10.52
CA GLY A 229 -17.96 1.57 -9.81
C GLY A 229 -17.27 1.61 -8.42
N ILE A 230 -16.51 0.58 -8.08
CA ILE A 230 -15.68 0.44 -6.89
C ILE A 230 -14.29 0.17 -7.45
N SER A 231 -13.70 1.19 -8.07
CA SER A 231 -12.25 1.25 -8.09
C SER A 231 -11.86 1.57 -6.65
N THR A 232 -11.19 0.63 -5.97
CA THR A 232 -10.60 0.87 -4.65
C THR A 232 -9.40 1.81 -4.75
N ALA A 233 -8.95 2.15 -5.96
CA ALA A 233 -7.97 3.19 -6.20
C ALA A 233 -8.68 4.54 -6.46
N PRO A 234 -8.38 5.61 -5.70
CA PRO A 234 -8.90 6.95 -5.93
C PRO A 234 -8.45 7.60 -7.26
N GLN A 235 -7.65 6.91 -8.07
CA GLN A 235 -7.17 7.37 -9.38
C GLN A 235 -7.36 6.30 -10.47
N GLY A 236 -8.44 6.45 -11.24
CA GLY A 236 -8.43 6.20 -12.69
C GLY A 236 -8.58 4.77 -13.21
N ASP A 237 -8.72 4.72 -14.53
CA ASP A 237 -8.80 3.52 -15.37
C ASP A 237 -7.40 2.94 -15.56
N MET A 238 -7.22 1.62 -15.35
CA MET A 238 -5.90 1.02 -15.41
C MET A 238 -5.42 0.96 -16.87
N ASN A 239 -4.37 1.69 -17.22
CA ASN A 239 -3.76 1.72 -18.54
C ASN A 239 -2.60 0.71 -18.67
N SER A 240 -1.96 0.67 -19.83
CA SER A 240 -0.86 -0.29 -20.08
C SER A 240 0.37 -0.02 -19.19
N TYR A 241 0.63 1.23 -18.81
CA TYR A 241 1.72 1.56 -17.88
C TYR A 241 1.45 1.03 -16.49
N SER A 242 0.24 1.25 -15.97
CA SER A 242 -0.13 0.80 -14.64
C SER A 242 -0.20 -0.71 -14.53
N LEU A 243 -0.65 -1.43 -15.58
CA LEU A 243 -0.59 -2.89 -15.62
C LEU A 243 0.85 -3.43 -15.63
N ALA A 244 1.72 -2.90 -16.49
CA ALA A 244 3.12 -3.31 -16.51
C ALA A 244 3.81 -3.03 -15.17
N ALA A 245 3.46 -1.91 -14.52
CA ALA A 245 3.97 -1.50 -13.22
C ALA A 245 3.43 -2.36 -12.06
N ALA A 246 2.14 -2.69 -12.06
CA ALA A 246 1.47 -3.52 -11.05
C ALA A 246 2.01 -4.96 -11.02
N HIS A 247 2.40 -5.50 -12.19
CA HIS A 247 2.96 -6.85 -12.32
C HIS A 247 4.49 -6.89 -12.31
N GLY A 248 5.18 -5.75 -12.20
CA GLY A 248 6.64 -5.71 -12.06
C GLY A 248 7.42 -5.90 -13.36
N HIS A 249 6.78 -5.73 -14.52
CA HIS A 249 7.39 -5.93 -15.84
C HIS A 249 8.22 -4.72 -16.28
N ARG A 250 9.34 -4.47 -15.59
CA ARG A 250 10.19 -3.29 -15.80
C ARG A 250 10.67 -3.10 -17.25
N ASN A 251 10.99 -4.18 -17.96
CA ASN A 251 11.44 -4.11 -19.36
C ASN A 251 10.31 -3.70 -20.31
N VAL A 252 9.10 -4.22 -20.07
CA VAL A 252 7.89 -3.83 -20.79
C VAL A 252 7.55 -2.38 -20.51
N PHE A 253 7.60 -1.97 -19.24
CA PHE A 253 7.37 -0.58 -18.83
C PHE A 253 8.29 0.41 -19.57
N ARG A 254 9.59 0.10 -19.67
CA ARG A 254 10.54 0.92 -20.44
C ARG A 254 10.26 0.92 -21.93
N LYS A 255 9.81 -0.20 -22.50
CA LYS A 255 9.42 -0.28 -23.91
C LYS A 255 8.22 0.63 -24.18
N LEU A 256 7.19 0.61 -23.32
CA LEU A 256 6.03 1.49 -23.41
C LEU A 256 6.46 2.97 -23.40
N LEU A 257 7.35 3.36 -22.48
CA LEU A 257 7.89 4.72 -22.42
C LEU A 257 8.60 5.15 -23.72
N SER A 258 9.35 4.23 -24.34
CA SER A 258 10.14 4.53 -25.54
C SER A 258 9.31 4.80 -26.81
N HIS A 259 8.08 4.28 -26.89
CA HIS A 259 7.26 4.37 -28.11
C HIS A 259 6.36 5.61 -28.18
N THR A 260 6.28 6.42 -27.12
CA THR A 260 5.35 7.58 -27.05
C THR A 260 5.74 8.81 -27.89
N GLU A 261 6.82 8.75 -28.66
CA GLU A 261 7.29 9.87 -29.50
C GLU A 261 6.71 9.86 -30.93
N THR A 262 5.98 8.81 -31.34
CA THR A 262 5.45 8.69 -32.71
C THR A 262 3.95 8.98 -32.75
N GLY A 263 3.61 10.21 -33.17
CA GLY A 263 2.30 10.82 -32.98
C GLY A 263 1.10 10.22 -33.74
N LYS A 264 -0.07 10.52 -33.19
CA LYS A 264 -1.32 10.79 -33.92
C LYS A 264 -1.94 12.04 -33.30
N GLY A 265 -2.29 13.00 -34.14
CA GLY A 265 -3.10 14.15 -33.75
C GLY A 265 -4.56 13.72 -33.76
N ASP A 266 -5.12 13.47 -32.58
CA ASP A 266 -6.52 13.09 -32.44
C ASP A 266 -7.41 14.32 -32.30
N VAL A 267 -8.51 14.29 -33.06
CA VAL A 267 -9.56 15.30 -33.07
C VAL A 267 -10.36 15.15 -31.76
N LEU A 268 -10.36 16.20 -30.95
CA LEU A 268 -10.94 16.23 -29.61
C LEU A 268 -12.46 16.07 -29.59
N SER A 269 -12.97 15.53 -28.49
CA SER A 269 -14.40 15.47 -28.18
C SER A 269 -14.92 16.83 -27.68
N LEU A 270 -16.20 17.12 -27.91
CA LEU A 270 -16.83 18.39 -27.52
C LEU A 270 -16.84 18.61 -25.99
N GLU A 271 -16.81 17.52 -25.20
CA GLU A 271 -16.72 17.57 -23.73
C GLU A 271 -15.35 18.06 -23.25
N GLU A 272 -14.26 17.64 -23.90
CA GLU A 272 -12.90 18.12 -23.60
C GLU A 272 -12.71 19.60 -23.95
N ILE A 273 -13.41 20.07 -25.00
CA ILE A 273 -13.42 21.49 -25.40
C ILE A 273 -14.20 22.34 -24.38
N LEU A 274 -15.30 21.82 -23.83
CA LEU A 274 -16.17 22.57 -22.91
C LEU A 274 -15.68 22.54 -21.45
N ALA A 275 -14.85 21.55 -21.07
CA ALA A 275 -14.28 21.44 -19.73
C ALA A 275 -13.17 22.49 -19.43
N GLU A 276 -12.56 23.10 -20.45
CA GLU A 276 -11.45 24.07 -20.30
C GLU A 276 -11.89 25.54 -20.47
N GLY A 277 -13.08 25.89 -19.98
CA GLY A 277 -13.55 27.28 -19.99
C GLY A 277 -12.51 28.29 -19.47
N SER A 278 -12.11 29.21 -20.36
CA SER A 278 -11.54 30.54 -20.09
C SER A 278 -10.04 30.76 -19.80
N GLU A 279 -9.09 29.92 -20.27
CA GLU A 279 -7.64 30.29 -20.18
C GLU A 279 -6.75 30.06 -21.43
N LEU A 280 -7.31 29.70 -22.59
CA LEU A 280 -6.49 29.38 -23.79
C LEU A 280 -6.76 30.28 -25.01
N GLU A 281 -7.10 31.55 -24.81
CA GLU A 281 -7.14 32.50 -25.93
C GLU A 281 -5.71 32.85 -26.40
N GLY A 282 -5.34 32.37 -27.59
CA GLY A 282 -4.16 32.84 -28.34
C GLY A 282 -3.04 31.84 -28.61
N ARG A 283 -3.22 30.53 -28.35
CA ARG A 283 -2.18 29.51 -28.60
C ARG A 283 -2.51 28.60 -29.78
N SER A 284 -1.48 28.18 -30.53
CA SER A 284 -1.63 27.31 -31.70
C SER A 284 -2.13 25.90 -31.29
N PRO A 285 -2.95 25.21 -32.11
CA PRO A 285 -3.49 23.88 -31.80
C PRO A 285 -2.40 22.86 -31.42
N SER A 286 -1.29 22.87 -32.16
CA SER A 286 -0.13 21.99 -31.91
C SER A 286 0.52 22.17 -30.53
N GLN A 287 0.49 23.39 -29.97
CA GLN A 287 1.03 23.64 -28.63
C GLN A 287 0.08 23.18 -27.53
N ILE A 288 -1.24 23.20 -27.78
CA ILE A 288 -2.26 22.74 -26.86
C ILE A 288 -2.21 21.20 -26.78
N ASP A 289 -2.04 20.51 -27.90
CA ASP A 289 -1.95 19.05 -27.96
C ASP A 289 -0.70 18.50 -27.24
N LEU A 290 0.45 19.17 -27.38
CA LEU A 290 1.68 18.84 -26.63
C LEU A 290 1.52 19.01 -25.11
N ILE A 291 0.75 20.01 -24.67
CA ILE A 291 0.49 20.26 -23.25
C ILE A 291 -0.52 19.24 -22.69
N ARG A 292 -1.56 18.88 -23.47
CA ARG A 292 -2.58 17.89 -23.09
C ARG A 292 -2.01 16.48 -23.00
N THR A 293 -1.24 16.05 -24.01
CA THR A 293 -0.53 14.75 -24.00
C THR A 293 0.44 14.65 -22.82
N GLY A 294 1.13 15.74 -22.46
CA GLY A 294 1.97 15.80 -21.27
C GLY A 294 1.21 15.60 -19.95
N LYS A 295 0.03 16.20 -19.81
CA LYS A 295 -0.82 16.03 -18.61
C LYS A 295 -1.40 14.61 -18.50
N ALA A 296 -1.91 14.06 -19.60
CA ALA A 296 -2.44 12.69 -19.65
C ALA A 296 -1.35 11.66 -19.33
N LYS A 297 -0.16 11.80 -19.93
CA LYS A 297 1.02 10.98 -19.63
C LYS A 297 1.44 11.08 -18.17
N LEU A 298 1.46 12.29 -17.60
CA LEU A 298 1.78 12.47 -16.18
C LEU A 298 0.76 11.76 -15.27
N LYS A 299 -0.53 11.83 -15.60
CA LYS A 299 -1.58 11.11 -14.87
C LYS A 299 -1.37 9.59 -14.93
N ALA A 300 -1.15 9.04 -16.12
CA ALA A 300 -0.88 7.62 -16.31
C ALA A 300 0.37 7.14 -15.55
N LEU A 301 1.44 7.95 -15.53
CA LEU A 301 2.65 7.63 -14.77
C LEU A 301 2.46 7.74 -13.26
N LYS A 302 1.62 8.66 -12.77
CA LYS A 302 1.24 8.72 -11.34
C LYS A 302 0.48 7.47 -10.92
N GLU A 303 -0.47 7.01 -11.74
CA GLU A 303 -1.19 5.76 -11.52
C GLU A 303 -0.25 4.55 -11.54
N ALA A 304 0.66 4.48 -12.52
CA ALA A 304 1.69 3.44 -12.56
C ALA A 304 2.62 3.46 -11.34
N MET A 305 2.99 4.66 -10.85
CA MET A 305 3.78 4.82 -9.63
C MET A 305 3.01 4.25 -8.43
N TYR A 306 1.73 4.58 -8.30
CA TYR A 306 0.85 4.04 -7.25
C TYR A 306 0.82 2.51 -7.26
N HIS A 307 0.48 1.90 -8.39
CA HIS A 307 0.38 0.44 -8.48
C HIS A 307 1.73 -0.27 -8.29
N SER A 308 2.84 0.29 -8.81
CA SER A 308 4.16 -0.28 -8.56
C SER A 308 4.56 -0.25 -7.09
N ALA A 309 4.21 0.81 -6.36
CA ALA A 309 4.51 0.95 -4.94
C ALA A 309 3.70 -0.06 -4.12
N GLU A 310 2.38 -0.13 -4.34
CA GLU A 310 1.46 -1.05 -3.65
C GLU A 310 1.84 -2.54 -3.84
N HIS A 311 2.34 -2.91 -5.02
CA HIS A 311 2.75 -4.29 -5.32
C HIS A 311 4.24 -4.56 -4.98
N GLY A 312 4.95 -3.58 -4.42
CA GLY A 312 6.35 -3.74 -3.99
C GLY A 312 7.40 -3.75 -5.11
N HIS A 313 7.06 -3.23 -6.29
CA HIS A 313 7.94 -3.13 -7.46
C HIS A 313 8.77 -1.83 -7.46
N VAL A 314 9.56 -1.63 -6.39
CA VAL A 314 10.28 -0.38 -6.11
C VAL A 314 11.19 0.10 -7.25
N ASP A 315 11.86 -0.80 -7.98
CA ASP A 315 12.75 -0.39 -9.07
C ASP A 315 11.98 0.31 -10.20
N ILE A 316 10.72 -0.06 -10.43
CA ILE A 316 9.83 0.66 -11.38
C ILE A 316 9.43 2.00 -10.78
N THR A 317 9.05 2.04 -9.49
CA THR A 317 8.68 3.29 -8.82
C THR A 317 9.80 4.33 -8.86
N ILE A 318 11.04 3.91 -8.63
CA ILE A 318 12.24 4.77 -8.74
C ILE A 318 12.51 5.19 -10.19
N ASP A 319 12.34 4.28 -11.16
CA ASP A 319 12.44 4.64 -12.59
C ASP A 319 11.38 5.72 -12.92
N ILE A 320 10.13 5.60 -12.45
CA ILE A 320 9.08 6.61 -12.68
C ILE A 320 9.43 7.93 -11.98
N ARG A 321 9.94 7.88 -10.74
CA ARG A 321 10.41 9.07 -10.02
C ARG A 321 11.49 9.81 -10.81
N SER A 322 12.41 9.08 -11.44
CA SER A 322 13.48 9.67 -12.27
C SER A 322 12.97 10.40 -13.52
N LEU A 323 11.73 10.11 -13.96
CA LEU A 323 11.04 10.83 -15.04
C LEU A 323 10.40 12.15 -14.59
N GLY A 324 10.52 12.52 -13.31
CA GLY A 324 10.02 13.78 -12.77
C GLY A 324 8.62 13.70 -12.16
N VAL A 325 8.05 12.50 -12.01
CA VAL A 325 6.80 12.33 -11.26
C VAL A 325 7.08 12.60 -9.78
N PRO A 326 6.34 13.50 -9.11
CA PRO A 326 6.54 13.78 -7.68
C PRO A 326 6.07 12.61 -6.83
N TRP A 327 6.70 12.45 -5.66
CA TRP A 327 6.21 11.53 -4.64
C TRP A 327 4.84 11.99 -4.14
N THR A 328 3.94 11.04 -3.93
CA THR A 328 2.87 11.20 -2.95
C THR A 328 3.33 10.61 -1.63
N LEU A 329 2.78 11.06 -0.51
CA LEU A 329 3.08 10.49 0.81
C LEU A 329 2.95 8.95 0.82
N HIS A 330 1.85 8.43 0.27
CA HIS A 330 1.58 7.00 0.19
C HIS A 330 2.62 6.24 -0.65
N THR A 331 2.91 6.70 -1.88
CA THR A 331 3.87 6.01 -2.77
C THR A 331 5.30 6.02 -2.22
N TRP A 332 5.69 7.12 -1.57
CA TRP A 332 6.97 7.20 -0.86
C TRP A 332 7.02 6.22 0.31
N LEU A 333 5.95 6.17 1.10
CA LEU A 333 5.86 5.33 2.29
C LEU A 333 5.93 3.84 1.94
N GLU A 334 5.16 3.38 0.96
CA GLU A 334 5.17 1.98 0.53
C GLU A 334 6.48 1.59 -0.16
N SER A 335 7.11 2.52 -0.88
CA SER A 335 8.47 2.33 -1.41
C SER A 335 9.49 2.17 -0.29
N LEU A 336 9.42 3.02 0.75
CA LEU A 336 10.30 2.95 1.91
C LEU A 336 10.09 1.65 2.70
N ARG A 337 8.83 1.25 2.90
CA ARG A 337 8.42 0.01 3.55
C ARG A 337 9.02 -1.18 2.83
N THR A 338 8.83 -1.25 1.52
CA THR A 338 9.35 -2.35 0.70
C THR A 338 10.88 -2.40 0.72
N CYS A 339 11.56 -1.24 0.61
CA CYS A 339 13.02 -1.17 0.73
C CYS A 339 13.53 -1.68 2.07
N PHE A 340 12.83 -1.36 3.16
CA PHE A 340 13.18 -1.81 4.50
C PHE A 340 13.05 -3.33 4.66
N HIS A 341 11.94 -3.92 4.19
CA HIS A 341 11.72 -5.37 4.21
C HIS A 341 12.73 -6.12 3.34
N GLN A 342 13.13 -5.56 2.20
CA GLN A 342 14.15 -6.13 1.31
C GLN A 342 15.60 -5.80 1.74
N HIS A 343 15.79 -5.07 2.84
CA HIS A 343 17.10 -4.63 3.33
C HIS A 343 17.96 -3.84 2.33
N ARG A 344 17.33 -3.08 1.41
CA ARG A 344 18.02 -2.30 0.36
C ARG A 344 18.49 -0.94 0.87
N ARG A 345 19.53 -0.94 1.71
CA ARG A 345 20.06 0.27 2.40
C ARG A 345 20.30 1.49 1.49
N PRO A 346 20.89 1.37 0.28
CA PRO A 346 21.12 2.55 -0.57
C PRO A 346 19.84 3.22 -1.02
N LEU A 347 18.77 2.45 -1.28
CA LEU A 347 17.47 3.00 -1.65
C LEU A 347 16.79 3.65 -0.46
N ILE A 348 16.90 3.07 0.75
CA ILE A 348 16.40 3.70 1.98
C ILE A 348 17.04 5.08 2.15
N GLN A 349 18.38 5.18 2.02
CA GLN A 349 19.09 6.47 2.13
C GLN A 349 18.64 7.49 1.07
N GLY A 350 18.39 7.04 -0.17
CA GLY A 350 17.87 7.89 -1.24
C GLY A 350 16.47 8.40 -0.94
N LEU A 351 15.55 7.51 -0.57
CA LEU A 351 14.16 7.83 -0.24
C LEU A 351 14.06 8.79 0.95
N LEU A 352 14.83 8.56 2.03
CA LEU A 352 14.84 9.46 3.18
C LEU A 352 15.34 10.86 2.82
N LYS A 353 16.30 10.99 1.90
CA LYS A 353 16.75 12.30 1.40
C LYS A 353 15.65 13.05 0.65
N GLU A 354 14.81 12.31 -0.09
CA GLU A 354 13.73 12.87 -0.90
C GLU A 354 12.44 13.17 -0.13
N PHE A 355 12.37 12.88 1.18
CA PHE A 355 11.20 13.23 2.00
C PHE A 355 10.84 14.72 1.92
N SER A 356 11.84 15.59 1.79
CA SER A 356 11.65 17.04 1.61
C SER A 356 10.89 17.44 0.34
N CYS A 357 10.71 16.53 -0.62
CA CYS A 357 9.88 16.74 -1.80
C CYS A 357 8.38 16.59 -1.53
N ILE A 358 7.98 16.03 -0.39
CA ILE A 358 6.58 15.88 0.02
C ILE A 358 6.20 17.15 0.79
N GLU A 359 5.22 17.89 0.27
CA GLU A 359 4.77 19.13 0.88
C GLU A 359 4.03 18.87 2.21
N GLU A 360 4.17 19.78 3.18
CA GLU A 360 3.52 19.65 4.50
C GLU A 360 1.98 19.63 4.42
N GLU A 361 1.40 20.15 3.33
CA GLU A 361 -0.04 20.11 3.05
C GLU A 361 -0.53 18.70 2.70
N GLU A 362 0.36 17.80 2.27
CA GLU A 362 0.05 16.41 1.95
C GLU A 362 0.15 15.48 3.17
N TYR A 363 0.48 16.00 4.36
CA TYR A 363 0.56 15.19 5.57
C TYR A 363 -0.84 14.70 5.96
N THR A 364 -1.08 13.41 5.82
CA THR A 364 -2.32 12.73 6.19
C THR A 364 -2.16 11.95 7.49
N GLU A 365 -3.27 11.38 7.99
CA GLU A 365 -3.25 10.46 9.15
C GLU A 365 -2.35 9.24 8.91
N GLU A 366 -2.15 8.83 7.65
CA GLU A 366 -1.24 7.73 7.25
C GLU A 366 0.20 7.98 7.68
N LEU A 367 0.68 9.23 7.66
CA LEU A 367 2.01 9.57 8.15
C LEU A 367 2.15 9.22 9.63
N ILE A 368 1.09 9.43 10.44
CA ILE A 368 1.10 9.15 11.87
C ILE A 368 0.95 7.65 12.14
N THR A 369 -0.02 6.99 11.50
CA THR A 369 -0.39 5.60 11.80
C THR A 369 0.55 4.58 11.19
N HIS A 370 1.17 4.90 10.05
CA HIS A 370 2.02 3.97 9.29
C HIS A 370 3.42 4.53 9.02
N GLY A 371 3.55 5.85 8.80
CA GLY A 371 4.81 6.51 8.51
C GLY A 371 5.79 6.57 9.68
N LEU A 372 5.39 7.21 10.79
CA LEU A 372 6.22 7.33 11.98
C LEU A 372 6.65 5.96 12.52
N PRO A 373 5.77 4.97 12.71
CA PRO A 373 6.18 3.67 13.22
C PRO A 373 7.24 3.00 12.34
N LEU A 374 7.09 3.09 11.00
CA LEU A 374 8.08 2.56 10.07
C LEU A 374 9.42 3.29 10.21
N MET A 375 9.41 4.63 10.27
CA MET A 375 10.64 5.42 10.41
C MET A 375 11.37 5.17 11.73
N PHE A 376 10.65 5.05 12.86
CA PHE A 376 11.24 4.67 14.14
C PHE A 376 11.73 3.22 14.14
N GLN A 377 11.05 2.31 13.45
CA GLN A 377 11.52 0.95 13.25
C GLN A 377 12.81 0.90 12.42
N ILE A 378 12.92 1.71 11.36
CA ILE A 378 14.15 1.87 10.57
C ILE A 378 15.25 2.44 11.46
N LEU A 379 14.97 3.47 12.27
CA LEU A 379 15.96 4.05 13.20
C LEU A 379 16.48 2.99 14.17
N ARG A 380 15.58 2.19 14.76
CA ARG A 380 15.93 1.11 15.70
C ARG A 380 16.78 0.02 15.06
N ALA A 381 16.42 -0.40 13.84
CA ALA A 381 17.12 -1.46 13.13
C ALA A 381 18.44 -1.00 12.51
N SER A 382 18.56 0.30 12.20
CA SER A 382 19.72 0.89 11.55
C SER A 382 20.73 1.41 12.56
N LYS A 383 21.93 0.82 12.55
CA LYS A 383 23.14 1.39 13.18
C LYS A 383 23.93 2.28 12.22
N ASN A 384 23.36 2.65 11.08
CA ASN A 384 24.02 3.47 10.07
C ASN A 384 23.81 4.96 10.38
N GLU A 385 24.92 5.67 10.61
CA GLU A 385 24.89 7.09 11.00
C GLU A 385 24.18 7.98 9.96
N VAL A 386 24.33 7.71 8.67
CA VAL A 386 23.70 8.50 7.60
C VAL A 386 22.18 8.35 7.64
N ILE A 387 21.68 7.12 7.84
CA ILE A 387 20.24 6.87 7.97
C ILE A 387 19.69 7.55 9.22
N SER A 388 20.39 7.43 10.36
CA SER A 388 19.97 8.06 11.62
C SER A 388 19.95 9.59 11.49
N GLN A 389 20.93 10.18 10.81
CA GLN A 389 20.98 11.61 10.52
C GLN A 389 19.80 12.05 9.63
N GLN A 390 19.53 11.33 8.54
CA GLN A 390 18.40 11.65 7.67
C GLN A 390 17.05 11.54 8.39
N LEU A 391 16.85 10.48 9.18
CA LEU A 391 15.64 10.32 10.00
C LEU A 391 15.52 11.43 11.03
N SER A 392 16.62 11.81 11.69
CA SER A 392 16.60 12.92 12.64
C SER A 392 16.19 14.24 11.98
N ALA A 393 16.64 14.51 10.76
CA ALA A 393 16.24 15.68 10.00
C ALA A 393 14.74 15.65 9.65
N ILE A 394 14.23 14.48 9.23
CA ILE A 394 12.79 14.29 8.96
C ILE A 394 11.98 14.52 10.24
N PHE A 395 12.36 13.92 11.36
CA PHE A 395 11.65 14.10 12.63
C PHE A 395 11.65 15.55 13.11
N THR A 396 12.77 16.26 12.97
CA THR A 396 12.86 17.70 13.27
C THR A 396 11.98 18.52 12.31
N GLN A 397 11.95 18.20 11.02
CA GLN A 397 11.07 18.84 10.05
C GLN A 397 9.59 18.62 10.42
N CYS A 398 9.17 17.38 10.64
CA CYS A 398 7.80 17.02 11.01
C CYS A 398 7.36 17.61 12.37
N TYR A 399 8.29 17.87 13.29
CA TYR A 399 7.98 18.54 14.56
C TYR A 399 7.60 20.03 14.37
N GLY A 400 8.10 20.63 13.28
CA GLY A 400 7.80 21.98 12.84
C GLY A 400 8.61 23.09 13.55
N PRO A 401 8.54 24.32 13.02
CA PRO A 401 9.33 25.46 13.52
C PRO A 401 8.85 25.99 14.88
N TYR A 402 7.59 25.71 15.24
CA TYR A 402 6.92 26.25 16.41
C TYR A 402 7.65 25.90 17.74
N PRO A 403 7.57 26.76 18.77
CA PRO A 403 8.16 26.47 20.06
C PRO A 403 7.48 25.25 20.73
N ILE A 404 8.23 24.55 21.57
CA ILE A 404 7.71 23.43 22.38
C ILE A 404 6.63 24.00 23.32
N PRO A 405 5.45 23.36 23.44
CA PRO A 405 4.39 23.81 24.35
C PRO A 405 4.92 24.04 25.77
N LYS A 406 4.71 25.24 26.31
CA LYS A 406 5.22 25.61 27.64
C LYS A 406 4.41 24.95 28.74
N LEU A 407 5.09 24.54 29.81
CA LEU A 407 4.46 24.05 31.02
C LEU A 407 3.69 25.18 31.74
N ALA A 408 2.37 25.01 31.91
CA ALA A 408 1.52 25.98 32.59
C ALA A 408 1.72 25.95 34.12
N GLU A 409 1.88 27.11 34.75
CA GLU A 409 2.10 27.20 36.20
C GLU A 409 0.82 26.94 37.00
N ILE A 410 0.92 26.13 38.06
CA ILE A 410 -0.19 25.86 38.97
C ILE A 410 -0.15 26.87 40.12
N LYS A 411 -1.03 27.88 40.07
CA LYS A 411 -1.18 28.88 41.15
C LYS A 411 -2.14 28.37 42.22
N ARG A 412 -1.65 27.57 43.18
CA ARG A 412 -2.41 27.24 44.41
C ARG A 412 -2.07 28.23 45.52
N LYS A 413 -3.07 28.98 45.99
CA LYS A 413 -2.93 29.76 47.24
C LYS A 413 -3.12 28.82 48.43
N GLN A 414 -2.08 28.63 49.24
CA GLN A 414 -2.21 27.93 50.52
C GLN A 414 -3.15 28.69 51.46
N SER A 415 -4.08 27.96 52.08
CA SER A 415 -5.13 28.50 52.95
C SER A 415 -4.67 28.84 54.36
N SER A 416 -3.53 28.30 54.79
CA SER A 416 -2.92 28.55 56.10
C SER A 416 -1.50 29.04 55.89
N ARG A 417 -1.22 30.27 56.34
CA ARG A 417 0.08 30.92 56.25
C ARG A 417 0.55 31.23 57.67
N LEU A 418 1.72 30.70 58.02
CA LEU A 418 2.46 31.14 59.19
C LEU A 418 3.52 32.14 58.73
N ASP A 419 3.82 33.13 59.58
CA ASP A 419 4.85 34.10 59.27
C ASP A 419 6.20 33.39 59.03
N PRO A 420 6.94 33.71 57.96
CA PRO A 420 8.27 33.18 57.72
C PRO A 420 9.26 33.31 58.89
N HIS A 421 9.04 34.25 59.81
CA HIS A 421 9.82 34.38 61.04
C HIS A 421 9.79 33.11 61.92
N PHE A 422 8.76 32.27 61.81
CA PHE A 422 8.65 31.02 62.56
C PHE A 422 9.34 29.82 61.89
N LEU A 423 9.97 30.01 60.72
CA LEU A 423 10.70 28.95 60.02
C LEU A 423 11.90 28.47 60.87
N ASN A 424 11.92 27.16 61.16
CA ASN A 424 12.99 26.51 61.94
C ASN A 424 13.23 27.11 63.34
N ASN A 425 12.17 27.64 63.96
CA ASN A 425 12.23 28.21 65.32
C ASN A 425 11.94 27.13 66.38
N LYS A 426 12.90 26.90 67.28
CA LYS A 426 12.82 25.87 68.33
C LYS A 426 11.79 26.17 69.41
N GLU A 427 11.55 27.43 69.74
CA GLU A 427 10.72 27.80 70.90
C GLU A 427 9.22 27.62 70.63
N MET A 428 8.81 27.80 69.37
CA MET A 428 7.40 27.84 68.97
C MET A 428 6.93 26.63 68.16
N SER A 429 7.84 25.69 67.83
CA SER A 429 7.52 24.49 67.05
C SER A 429 6.83 23.39 67.86
N ASP A 430 5.90 22.66 67.24
CA ASP A 430 5.19 21.51 67.84
C ASP A 430 5.57 20.16 67.20
N VAL A 431 6.51 20.17 66.23
CA VAL A 431 7.13 18.99 65.63
C VAL A 431 8.61 19.25 65.31
N THR A 432 9.44 18.21 65.45
CA THR A 432 10.85 18.24 65.07
C THR A 432 11.15 17.14 64.04
N PHE A 433 11.76 17.50 62.93
CA PHE A 433 12.28 16.54 61.95
C PHE A 433 13.77 16.33 62.18
N LEU A 434 14.26 15.11 61.97
CA LEU A 434 15.68 14.80 61.94
C LEU A 434 16.07 14.54 60.49
N VAL A 435 16.81 15.47 59.88
CA VAL A 435 17.22 15.39 58.47
C VAL A 435 18.74 15.36 58.42
N GLU A 436 19.33 14.29 57.89
CA GLU A 436 20.78 14.05 57.94
C GLU A 436 21.38 14.18 59.36
N GLY A 437 20.63 13.73 60.39
CA GLY A 437 21.05 13.84 61.79
C GLY A 437 20.95 15.24 62.41
N LYS A 438 20.45 16.25 61.66
CA LYS A 438 20.23 17.61 62.16
C LYS A 438 18.75 17.87 62.47
N PRO A 439 18.42 18.49 63.63
CA PRO A 439 17.05 18.83 63.94
C PRO A 439 16.54 19.98 63.05
N PHE A 440 15.28 19.89 62.64
CA PHE A 440 14.54 20.92 61.92
C PHE A 440 13.18 21.14 62.59
N TYR A 441 12.90 22.35 63.03
CA TYR A 441 11.71 22.68 63.82
C TYR A 441 10.58 23.19 62.92
N ALA A 442 9.37 22.63 63.05
CA ALA A 442 8.23 22.99 62.19
C ALA A 442 6.88 22.98 62.93
N HIS A 443 5.80 23.32 62.21
CA HIS A 443 4.44 23.44 62.77
C HIS A 443 3.47 22.45 62.13
N LYS A 444 2.83 21.60 62.92
CA LYS A 444 1.89 20.55 62.46
C LYS A 444 0.76 21.15 61.65
N VAL A 445 0.16 22.25 62.10
CA VAL A 445 -0.98 22.89 61.44
C VAL A 445 -0.69 23.21 59.97
N LEU A 446 0.50 23.76 59.67
CA LEU A 446 0.93 24.07 58.30
C LEU A 446 1.15 22.82 57.45
N LEU A 447 1.75 21.79 58.04
CA LEU A 447 2.09 20.55 57.34
C LEU A 447 0.86 19.70 57.02
N PHE A 448 -0.12 19.66 57.94
CA PHE A 448 -1.39 18.94 57.78
C PHE A 448 -2.24 19.52 56.64
N THR A 449 -2.21 20.83 56.44
CA THR A 449 -2.97 21.52 55.40
C THR A 449 -2.23 21.55 54.06
N ALA A 450 -0.90 21.51 54.07
CA ALA A 450 -0.08 21.60 52.86
C ALA A 450 -0.03 20.32 52.03
N SER A 451 0.01 19.14 52.65
CA SER A 451 0.13 17.87 51.93
C SER A 451 -0.45 16.68 52.69
N ASN A 452 -1.11 15.78 51.96
CA ASN A 452 -1.56 14.49 52.46
C ASN A 452 -0.40 13.62 52.95
N ARG A 453 0.77 13.69 52.30
CA ARG A 453 1.96 12.94 52.73
C ARG A 453 2.42 13.39 54.11
N PHE A 454 2.51 14.70 54.34
CA PHE A 454 2.88 15.24 55.64
C PHE A 454 1.83 14.87 56.71
N LYS A 455 0.54 14.94 56.38
CA LYS A 455 -0.55 14.48 57.24
C LYS A 455 -0.39 13.01 57.64
N SER A 456 -0.09 12.11 56.70
CA SER A 456 0.15 10.70 56.99
C SER A 456 1.40 10.45 57.83
N LEU A 457 2.50 11.18 57.56
CA LEU A 457 3.73 11.09 58.35
C LEU A 457 3.50 11.50 59.81
N LEU A 458 2.60 12.47 60.04
CA LEU A 458 2.27 12.99 61.37
C LEU A 458 1.18 12.19 62.10
N ALA A 459 0.26 11.54 61.38
CA ALA A 459 -0.88 10.83 61.96
C ALA A 459 -0.53 9.43 62.52
N ASN A 460 0.54 8.79 62.04
CA ASN A 460 0.89 7.41 62.37
C ASN A 460 1.57 7.22 63.74
N ARG A 461 1.38 8.10 64.74
CA ARG A 461 2.08 7.97 66.04
C ARG A 461 1.21 8.24 67.29
N PRO A 462 1.43 7.48 68.38
CA PRO A 462 0.70 7.65 69.65
C PRO A 462 1.11 8.94 70.38
N CYS A 463 0.14 9.58 71.03
CA CYS A 463 0.34 10.76 71.87
C CYS A 463 1.28 10.46 73.05
N GLY A 464 2.45 11.12 73.11
CA GLY A 464 3.25 11.12 74.34
C GLY A 464 4.73 11.52 74.23
N GLU A 465 5.36 11.39 73.06
CA GLU A 465 6.80 11.67 72.92
C GLU A 465 7.07 12.88 72.01
N ASN A 466 8.08 13.68 72.37
CA ASN A 466 8.64 14.74 71.52
C ASN A 466 8.82 14.18 70.11
N THR A 467 8.01 14.67 69.17
CA THR A 467 7.74 13.98 67.91
C THR A 467 8.91 14.19 66.95
N CYS A 468 10.00 13.44 67.15
CA CYS A 468 11.15 13.42 66.26
C CYS A 468 10.87 12.51 65.05
N ILE A 469 10.76 13.10 63.86
CA ILE A 469 10.47 12.38 62.61
C ILE A 469 11.71 12.38 61.74
N GLU A 470 12.28 11.22 61.50
CA GLU A 470 13.47 11.07 60.66
C GLU A 470 13.11 11.12 59.17
N ILE A 471 13.87 11.92 58.42
CA ILE A 471 13.81 12.01 56.96
C ILE A 471 15.18 11.64 56.43
N SER A 472 15.30 10.43 55.90
CA SER A 472 16.56 9.83 55.46
C SER A 472 16.90 10.08 53.99
N ASN A 473 15.90 10.36 53.15
CA ASN A 473 16.07 10.42 51.69
C ASN A 473 16.05 11.84 51.11
N VAL A 474 16.27 12.87 51.92
CA VAL A 474 16.30 14.28 51.49
C VAL A 474 17.43 15.00 52.22
N LYS A 475 18.28 15.73 51.48
CA LYS A 475 19.34 16.55 52.08
C LYS A 475 18.77 17.67 52.93
N TYR A 476 19.48 18.09 53.98
CA TYR A 476 19.01 19.12 54.90
C TYR A 476 18.63 20.43 54.20
N HIS A 477 19.46 20.90 53.26
CA HIS A 477 19.18 22.16 52.55
C HIS A 477 17.98 22.05 51.61
N ILE A 478 17.75 20.90 50.97
CA ILE A 478 16.58 20.67 50.11
C ILE A 478 15.31 20.67 50.96
N PHE A 479 15.36 20.01 52.12
CA PHE A 479 14.25 20.02 53.06
C PHE A 479 13.96 21.43 53.59
N GLN A 480 14.99 22.23 53.86
CA GLN A 480 14.84 23.64 54.21
C GLN A 480 14.13 24.43 53.11
N MET A 481 14.45 24.19 51.83
CA MET A 481 13.78 24.84 50.70
C MET A 481 12.31 24.41 50.59
N VAL A 482 12.00 23.13 50.79
CA VAL A 482 10.61 22.65 50.86
C VAL A 482 9.86 23.39 51.97
N MET A 483 10.45 23.52 53.15
CA MET A 483 9.85 24.25 54.26
C MET A 483 9.71 25.75 53.96
N GLN A 484 10.71 26.39 53.35
CA GLN A 484 10.59 27.78 52.90
C GLN A 484 9.38 27.98 51.98
N TYR A 485 9.20 27.10 50.99
CA TYR A 485 8.02 27.14 50.12
C TYR A 485 6.70 27.10 50.91
N LEU A 486 6.61 26.26 51.94
CA LEU A 486 5.41 26.14 52.77
C LEU A 486 5.15 27.37 53.64
N TYR A 487 6.18 28.00 54.22
CA TYR A 487 6.01 29.19 55.07
C TYR A 487 5.79 30.46 54.26
N TYR A 488 6.48 30.62 53.12
CA TYR A 488 6.27 31.76 52.22
C TYR A 488 4.97 31.67 51.43
N GLY A 489 4.31 30.50 51.40
CA GLY A 489 2.99 30.33 50.80
C GLY A 489 3.00 30.37 49.28
N GLY A 490 4.13 30.04 48.64
CA GLY A 490 4.35 30.09 47.20
C GLY A 490 5.82 30.03 46.79
N THR A 491 6.07 30.11 45.48
CA THR A 491 7.41 30.00 44.86
C THR A 491 8.09 31.34 44.60
N GLU A 492 7.38 32.47 44.73
CA GLU A 492 7.88 33.81 44.39
C GLU A 492 9.12 34.24 45.19
N ALA A 493 9.26 33.78 46.43
CA ALA A 493 10.38 34.09 47.32
C ALA A 493 11.46 33.00 47.38
N LEU A 494 11.32 31.92 46.60
CA LEU A 494 12.20 30.76 46.68
C LEU A 494 13.35 30.90 45.69
N HIS A 495 14.59 31.00 46.20
CA HIS A 495 15.79 30.97 45.36
C HIS A 495 16.24 29.53 45.14
N ILE A 496 15.97 28.98 43.96
CA ILE A 496 16.39 27.63 43.58
C ILE A 496 17.63 27.72 42.67
N ARG A 497 18.75 27.14 43.10
CA ARG A 497 19.95 27.00 42.25
C ARG A 497 19.75 25.86 41.26
N ASN A 498 20.29 25.99 40.04
CA ASN A 498 20.15 24.97 38.99
C ASN A 498 20.63 23.57 39.43
N THR A 499 21.68 23.49 40.26
CA THR A 499 22.21 22.24 40.81
C THR A 499 21.25 21.51 41.74
N ASP A 500 20.30 22.24 42.34
CA ASP A 500 19.44 21.74 43.39
C ASP A 500 18.03 21.41 42.87
N VAL A 501 17.69 21.81 41.64
CA VAL A 501 16.33 21.71 41.07
C VAL A 501 15.86 20.26 41.01
N MET A 502 16.71 19.32 40.57
CA MET A 502 16.34 17.91 40.42
C MET A 502 16.12 17.21 41.77
N GLU A 503 16.94 17.55 42.77
CA GLU A 503 16.77 17.04 44.13
C GLU A 503 15.51 17.63 44.78
N LEU A 504 15.24 18.92 44.53
CA LEU A 504 14.02 19.57 44.99
C LEU A 504 12.77 19.03 44.30
N LEU A 505 12.84 18.71 43.00
CA LEU A 505 11.76 18.04 42.26
C LEU A 505 11.45 16.68 42.87
N SER A 506 12.49 15.90 43.18
CA SER A 506 12.38 14.60 43.85
C SER A 506 11.71 14.73 45.22
N ALA A 507 12.13 15.72 46.02
CA ALA A 507 11.53 16.01 47.32
C ALA A 507 10.08 16.50 47.19
N ALA A 508 9.78 17.39 46.23
CA ALA A 508 8.43 17.89 45.99
C ALA A 508 7.47 16.75 45.62
N LYS A 509 7.90 15.81 44.78
CA LYS A 509 7.13 14.60 44.47
C LYS A 509 6.97 13.69 45.70
N PHE A 510 8.05 13.43 46.44
CA PHE A 510 8.01 12.62 47.66
C PHE A 510 7.01 13.17 48.69
N PHE A 511 6.99 14.49 48.88
CA PHE A 511 6.06 15.18 49.77
C PHE A 511 4.71 15.53 49.12
N GLN A 512 4.43 15.09 47.89
CA GLN A 512 3.16 15.34 47.18
C GLN A 512 2.78 16.83 47.08
N LEU A 513 3.76 17.69 46.79
CA LEU A 513 3.60 19.14 46.65
C LEU A 513 3.47 19.53 45.17
N GLU A 514 2.29 19.34 44.59
CA GLU A 514 2.05 19.50 43.14
C GLU A 514 2.48 20.86 42.56
N ALA A 515 2.19 21.98 43.24
CA ALA A 515 2.55 23.31 42.73
C ALA A 515 4.07 23.58 42.79
N LEU A 516 4.76 23.07 43.82
CA LEU A 516 6.22 23.14 43.91
C LEU A 516 6.87 22.23 42.87
N GLN A 517 6.34 21.02 42.69
CA GLN A 517 6.77 20.09 41.64
C GLN A 517 6.66 20.77 40.28
N ARG A 518 5.50 21.35 39.94
CA ARG A 518 5.29 22.05 38.67
C ARG A 518 6.24 23.22 38.46
N HIS A 519 6.53 23.98 39.50
CA HIS A 519 7.49 25.07 39.40
C HIS A 519 8.91 24.57 39.15
N CYS A 520 9.32 23.47 39.78
CA CYS A 520 10.61 22.83 39.48
C CYS A 520 10.66 22.34 38.03
N GLU A 521 9.58 21.74 37.51
CA GLU A 521 9.49 21.32 36.11
C GLU A 521 9.67 22.51 35.14
N ILE A 522 9.05 23.65 35.44
CA ILE A 522 9.20 24.88 34.66
C ILE A 522 10.66 25.38 34.67
N ILE A 523 11.36 25.28 35.81
CA ILE A 523 12.78 25.65 35.88
C ILE A 523 13.62 24.68 35.05
N CYS A 524 13.37 23.37 35.14
CA CYS A 524 14.05 22.36 34.32
C CYS A 524 13.87 22.64 32.82
N SER A 525 12.63 22.94 32.39
CA SER A 525 12.33 23.23 30.98
C SER A 525 13.06 24.47 30.43
N LYS A 526 13.39 25.45 31.29
CA LYS A 526 14.14 26.66 30.89
C LYS A 526 15.66 26.46 30.85
N ASN A 527 16.17 25.53 31.66
CA ASN A 527 17.60 25.30 31.83
C ASN A 527 18.13 24.14 30.99
N ILE A 528 17.26 23.44 30.25
CA ILE A 528 17.64 22.31 29.41
C ILE A 528 18.58 22.76 28.28
N ASN A 529 19.65 21.99 28.07
CA ASN A 529 20.59 22.16 26.98
C ASN A 529 20.99 20.79 26.40
N THR A 530 21.77 20.79 25.31
CA THR A 530 22.16 19.57 24.60
C THR A 530 23.02 18.60 25.42
N GLU A 531 23.72 19.09 26.45
CA GLU A 531 24.59 18.27 27.31
C GLU A 531 23.80 17.62 28.47
N THR A 532 22.85 18.35 29.06
CA THR A 532 22.12 17.93 30.28
C THR A 532 20.79 17.24 29.99
N CYS A 533 20.26 17.34 28.77
CA CYS A 533 18.92 16.88 28.44
C CYS A 533 18.68 15.38 28.71
N VAL A 534 19.66 14.51 28.45
CA VAL A 534 19.57 13.05 28.70
C VAL A 534 19.53 12.73 30.19
N GLU A 535 20.36 13.38 31.00
CA GLU A 535 20.39 13.19 32.45
C GLU A 535 19.07 13.63 33.08
N ILE A 536 18.58 14.81 32.70
CA ILE A 536 17.29 15.33 33.17
C ILE A 536 16.17 14.36 32.78
N TYR A 537 16.17 13.86 31.54
CA TYR A 537 15.16 12.90 31.08
C TYR A 537 15.12 11.62 31.94
N ASN A 538 16.27 10.98 32.17
CA ASN A 538 16.36 9.77 32.97
C ASN A 538 15.83 9.99 34.40
N HIS A 539 16.17 11.13 35.01
CA HIS A 539 15.62 11.51 36.30
C HIS A 539 14.10 11.74 36.24
N THR A 540 13.55 12.35 35.19
CA THR A 540 12.11 12.57 35.06
C THR A 540 11.30 11.29 34.86
N LYS A 541 11.86 10.30 34.17
CA LYS A 541 11.27 8.97 34.05
C LYS A 541 11.32 8.21 35.37
N PHE A 542 12.44 8.27 36.10
CA PHE A 542 12.52 7.73 37.45
C PHE A 542 11.49 8.36 38.40
N LEU A 543 11.30 9.68 38.28
CA LEU A 543 10.32 10.44 39.03
C LEU A 543 8.93 10.41 38.40
N ASP A 544 8.63 9.59 37.38
CA ASP A 544 7.31 9.46 36.74
C ASP A 544 6.56 10.81 36.60
N SER A 545 7.20 11.76 35.92
CA SER A 545 6.70 13.12 35.70
C SER A 545 6.36 13.32 34.21
N PRO A 546 5.13 13.00 33.78
CA PRO A 546 4.80 12.85 32.36
C PRO A 546 4.84 14.16 31.57
N ASP A 547 4.42 15.29 32.18
CA ASP A 547 4.41 16.59 31.51
C ASP A 547 5.82 17.08 31.16
N LEU A 548 6.77 16.95 32.11
CA LEU A 548 8.15 17.32 31.88
C LEU A 548 8.83 16.34 30.92
N ALA A 549 8.51 15.04 31.01
CA ALA A 549 9.00 14.05 30.04
C ALA A 549 8.56 14.40 28.62
N SER A 550 7.28 14.73 28.40
CA SER A 550 6.77 15.14 27.07
C SER A 550 7.43 16.43 26.58
N TYR A 551 7.71 17.39 27.47
CA TYR A 551 8.47 18.60 27.11
C TYR A 551 9.89 18.25 26.63
N ILE A 552 10.58 17.36 27.34
CA ILE A 552 11.94 16.94 27.00
C ILE A 552 11.96 16.10 25.72
N GLU A 553 10.97 15.24 25.51
CA GLU A 553 10.77 14.50 24.25
C GLU A 553 10.57 15.46 23.07
N GLY A 554 9.81 16.53 23.26
CA GLY A 554 9.70 17.63 22.28
C GLY A 554 11.02 18.36 22.03
N TYR A 555 11.84 18.54 23.07
CA TYR A 555 13.19 19.11 22.95
C TYR A 555 14.13 18.17 22.18
N PHE A 556 14.05 16.87 22.41
CA PHE A 556 14.79 15.87 21.67
C PHE A 556 14.44 15.90 20.18
N LEU A 557 13.15 15.85 19.83
CA LEU A 557 12.69 15.89 18.44
C LEU A 557 13.13 17.17 17.71
N LYS A 558 13.06 18.33 18.39
CA LYS A 558 13.44 19.62 17.81
C LYS A 558 14.95 19.78 17.58
N ASN A 559 15.78 19.10 18.36
CA ASN A 559 17.25 19.19 18.28
C ASN A 559 17.89 17.86 17.85
N MET A 560 17.11 16.95 17.26
CA MET A 560 17.51 15.56 17.08
C MET A 560 18.74 15.43 16.17
N VAL A 561 18.85 16.28 15.16
CA VAL A 561 20.01 16.34 14.23
C VAL A 561 21.33 16.56 14.97
N MET A 562 21.35 17.39 16.01
CA MET A 562 22.55 17.62 16.83
C MET A 562 22.73 16.51 17.87
N LEU A 563 21.63 16.05 18.45
CA LEU A 563 21.67 15.07 19.54
C LEU A 563 22.05 13.67 19.07
N ILE A 564 21.73 13.29 17.83
CA ILE A 564 22.06 11.96 17.30
C ILE A 564 23.57 11.72 17.19
N GLU A 565 24.40 12.77 17.19
CA GLU A 565 25.85 12.69 17.25
C GLU A 565 26.38 12.49 18.69
N SER A 566 25.56 12.83 19.69
CA SER A 566 25.91 12.76 21.11
C SER A 566 25.84 11.33 21.65
N GLU A 567 26.95 10.84 22.20
CA GLU A 567 27.04 9.48 22.76
C GLU A 567 26.01 9.18 23.87
N PRO A 568 25.76 10.07 24.87
CA PRO A 568 24.69 9.87 25.84
C PRO A 568 23.30 9.66 25.22
N PHE A 569 22.99 10.36 24.14
CA PHE A 569 21.70 10.24 23.46
C PHE A 569 21.64 8.97 22.60
N LYS A 570 22.72 8.59 21.93
CA LYS A 570 22.80 7.29 21.24
C LYS A 570 22.61 6.12 22.20
N GLN A 571 23.24 6.16 23.36
CA GLN A 571 23.04 5.16 24.41
C GLN A 571 21.57 5.10 24.84
N LEU A 572 20.94 6.26 25.07
CA LEU A 572 19.51 6.31 25.39
C LEU A 572 18.63 5.66 24.30
N LEU A 573 18.92 5.89 23.02
CA LEU A 573 18.13 5.37 21.89
C LEU A 573 18.35 3.87 21.61
N TYR A 574 19.57 3.37 21.75
CA TYR A 574 19.95 2.03 21.29
C TYR A 574 20.18 1.01 22.42
N ASP A 575 20.59 1.45 23.60
CA ASP A 575 20.85 0.58 24.75
C ASP A 575 19.62 0.53 25.66
N VAL A 576 18.65 -0.34 25.31
CA VAL A 576 17.50 -0.61 26.18
C VAL A 576 17.96 -1.49 27.35
N PRO A 577 17.89 -1.04 28.62
CA PRO A 577 18.26 -1.86 29.76
C PRO A 577 17.29 -3.05 29.88
N PRO A 578 17.79 -4.28 30.09
CA PRO A 578 16.94 -5.47 30.22
C PRO A 578 15.99 -5.44 31.43
N GLU A 579 16.22 -4.54 32.39
CA GLU A 579 15.50 -4.47 33.66
C GLU A 579 14.23 -3.59 33.63
N ASN A 580 13.94 -2.88 32.53
CA ASN A 580 12.78 -1.98 32.47
C ASN A 580 12.11 -1.95 31.08
N PRO A 581 11.23 -2.92 30.75
CA PRO A 581 10.54 -2.98 29.45
C PRO A 581 9.50 -1.87 29.23
N GLY A 582 9.27 -0.99 30.22
CA GLY A 582 8.31 0.12 30.15
C GLY A 582 8.90 1.48 29.71
N CYS A 583 10.20 1.56 29.39
CA CYS A 583 10.88 2.82 29.06
C CYS A 583 11.45 2.78 27.64
N ASP A 584 10.58 2.57 26.64
CA ASP A 584 10.98 2.63 25.23
C ASP A 584 10.92 4.09 24.75
N ILE A 585 12.05 4.79 24.87
CA ILE A 585 12.19 6.20 24.42
C ILE A 585 11.71 6.39 22.99
N LEU A 586 11.93 5.42 22.09
CA LEU A 586 11.53 5.57 20.69
C LEU A 586 10.00 5.60 20.56
N GLN A 587 9.30 4.80 21.37
CA GLN A 587 7.84 4.83 21.41
C GLN A 587 7.31 6.13 22.02
N ASP A 588 7.99 6.69 23.01
CA ASP A 588 7.61 7.98 23.61
C ASP A 588 7.85 9.15 22.64
N LEU A 589 8.98 9.15 21.92
CA LEU A 589 9.27 10.10 20.85
C LEU A 589 8.25 10.00 19.71
N GLU A 590 7.88 8.78 19.31
CA GLU A 590 6.85 8.53 18.30
C GLU A 590 5.51 9.14 18.71
N LYS A 591 5.04 8.90 19.94
CA LYS A 591 3.79 9.45 20.46
C LYS A 591 3.83 10.98 20.54
N THR A 592 4.93 11.54 21.01
CA THR A 592 5.10 13.00 21.13
C THR A 592 5.12 13.66 19.75
N LEU A 593 5.79 13.05 18.77
CA LEU A 593 5.79 13.53 17.38
C LEU A 593 4.42 13.40 16.71
N ALA A 594 3.73 12.27 16.89
CA ALA A 594 2.38 12.04 16.39
C ALA A 594 1.41 13.11 16.91
N THR A 595 1.40 13.35 18.21
CA THR A 595 0.56 14.39 18.85
C THR A 595 0.88 15.77 18.29
N ARG A 596 2.17 16.05 18.05
CA ARG A 596 2.61 17.33 17.49
C ARG A 596 2.12 17.51 16.04
N ILE A 597 2.33 16.53 15.17
CA ILE A 597 1.88 16.56 13.77
C ILE A 597 0.36 16.71 13.73
N GLN A 598 -0.36 15.94 14.54
CA GLN A 598 -1.81 16.02 14.61
C GLN A 598 -2.28 17.43 14.98
N SER A 599 -1.63 18.05 15.98
CA SER A 599 -1.97 19.41 16.42
C SER A 599 -1.72 20.48 15.35
N ILE A 600 -0.64 20.35 14.56
CA ILE A 600 -0.23 21.36 13.57
C ILE A 600 -0.95 21.18 12.24
N HIS A 601 -0.98 19.96 11.70
CA HIS A 601 -1.34 19.69 10.30
C HIS A 601 -2.74 19.08 10.12
N LEU A 602 -3.24 18.33 11.11
CA LEU A 602 -4.49 17.55 10.97
C LEU A 602 -5.68 18.11 11.77
N SER A 603 -5.46 19.08 12.65
CA SER A 603 -6.55 19.76 13.35
C SER A 603 -7.42 20.53 12.36
N SER A 604 -8.65 20.04 12.09
CA SER A 604 -9.66 20.69 11.22
C SER A 604 -10.04 22.12 11.64
N SER A 605 -9.53 22.63 12.75
CA SER A 605 -9.70 24.02 13.18
C SER A 605 -8.56 24.89 12.64
N LYS A 606 -8.70 25.40 11.41
CA LYS A 606 -8.06 26.65 10.94
C LYS A 606 -8.53 27.89 11.76
N GLY A 607 -8.69 27.75 13.08
CA GLY A 607 -9.36 28.73 13.94
C GLY A 607 -9.30 28.46 15.44
N SER A 608 -8.39 27.61 15.94
CA SER A 608 -8.10 27.56 17.38
C SER A 608 -6.61 27.81 17.61
N ILE A 609 -6.33 29.10 17.79
CA ILE A 609 -5.20 29.74 18.45
C ILE A 609 -4.17 28.75 19.05
N VAL A 610 -2.98 28.72 18.45
CA VAL A 610 -1.72 28.37 19.14
C VAL A 610 -1.18 29.62 19.83
#